data_AF-A0A3C0IRV9-F1
#
_entry.id   AF-A0A3C0IRV9-F1
#
_cell.length_a   1.000
_cell.length_b   1.000
_cell.length_c   1.000
_cell.angle_alpha   90.00
_cell.angle_beta   90.00
_cell.angle_gamma   90.00
#
_symmetry.space_group_name_H-M   'P 1'
#
loop_
_entity.id
_entity.type
_entity.pdbx_description
1 polymer ?
#
loop_
_entity_poly.entity_id
_entity_poly.type
_entity_poly.pdbx_seq_one_letter_code
_entity_poly.pdbx_strand_id
1 'polypeptide(L)'
;DLGGGGGGDGLETAELDNFTVTSFNPIVNLMWAQCYFGILRANLVITKVPEVPTMTESIRRRSIGEGRFLRALYYYHLVRLYGDVPLYTNVITAEGAASIARSPRQQVYNQIIDDLKQAETLLPNTYTGADKGRATAGAAKGLLAAVYLTLGDKANAAAKAKEVIDNRALYGYELWANYGDNFSLDNENGRESMFEVQYRSGGGQWSDFGAGHKLNTFFAPRAQDIVQSSGYGWNVPTKNFADQYEKTGANYNTITDRRRPSTMWIPGDRYAPLNYTQPAQLVGSPLGLNVRKYFVPVTNTLGDNGGWTCALNVPIMRYAEVLLIYAEAAGPALGKPFADQVRARAGLAPLPNNLSDAQYLEAIYKERRLEFAFEMHRWYDLLRHPDPNYFITVMRAAGKTNIAAKHRYMPIPQGERDKNPNLTQNDGY
;
A
#
# COMPACT_ATOMS: atom_id res chain seq x y z
N ASP A 1 8.55 -15.80 -5.62
CA ASP A 1 7.09 -16.04 -5.53
C ASP A 1 6.36 -15.62 -6.80
N LEU A 2 6.63 -16.29 -7.93
CA LEU A 2 6.01 -15.95 -9.22
C LEU A 2 5.28 -17.14 -9.82
N GLY A 3 3.98 -16.95 -10.05
CA GLY A 3 3.12 -17.85 -10.82
C GLY A 3 3.22 -17.58 -12.32
N GLY A 4 4.41 -17.65 -12.90
CA GLY A 4 4.63 -17.60 -14.35
C GLY A 4 4.43 -18.98 -15.01
N GLY A 5 3.88 -19.05 -16.22
CA GLY A 5 3.52 -20.32 -16.89
C GLY A 5 4.62 -21.00 -17.70
N GLY A 6 5.75 -20.32 -17.92
CA GLY A 6 6.82 -20.80 -18.78
C GLY A 6 8.00 -19.81 -18.87
N GLY A 7 9.02 -20.20 -19.66
CA GLY A 7 10.42 -19.70 -19.61
C GLY A 7 10.71 -18.25 -20.05
N GLY A 8 9.73 -17.35 -20.04
CA GLY A 8 9.92 -15.92 -20.34
C GLY A 8 8.80 -15.00 -19.85
N ASP A 9 7.74 -15.52 -19.21
CA ASP A 9 6.65 -14.71 -18.69
C ASP A 9 7.02 -14.04 -17.38
N GLY A 10 6.76 -12.73 -17.26
CA GLY A 10 6.97 -11.98 -16.03
C GLY A 10 8.44 -11.79 -15.67
N LEU A 11 9.35 -11.76 -16.66
CA LEU A 11 10.79 -11.55 -16.45
C LEU A 11 11.07 -10.28 -15.65
N GLU A 12 10.38 -9.20 -15.96
CA GLU A 12 10.45 -7.94 -15.24
C GLU A 12 10.10 -8.09 -13.75
N THR A 13 9.20 -9.02 -13.43
CA THR A 13 8.81 -9.33 -12.05
C THR A 13 9.79 -10.32 -11.42
N ALA A 14 10.35 -11.25 -12.20
CA ALA A 14 11.41 -12.15 -11.76
C ALA A 14 12.69 -11.41 -11.36
N GLU A 15 13.04 -10.36 -12.09
CA GLU A 15 14.15 -9.48 -11.74
C GLU A 15 13.93 -8.77 -10.40
N LEU A 16 12.70 -8.31 -10.14
CA LEU A 16 12.33 -7.72 -8.85
C LEU A 16 12.37 -8.77 -7.73
N ASP A 17 11.76 -9.94 -7.93
CA ASP A 17 11.69 -11.02 -6.95
C ASP A 17 13.08 -11.57 -6.59
N ASN A 18 14.02 -11.56 -7.55
CA ASN A 18 15.38 -12.07 -7.38
C ASN A 18 16.42 -10.99 -7.10
N PHE A 19 16.03 -9.72 -6.94
CA PHE A 19 16.96 -8.59 -6.72
C PHE A 19 18.07 -8.52 -7.79
N THR A 20 17.69 -8.67 -9.05
CA THR A 20 18.56 -8.51 -10.22
C THR A 20 18.07 -7.39 -11.15
N VAL A 21 17.16 -6.54 -10.66
CA VAL A 21 16.56 -5.43 -11.40
C VAL A 21 17.60 -4.45 -11.95
N THR A 22 17.40 -4.01 -13.18
CA THR A 22 18.24 -3.01 -13.87
C THR A 22 17.45 -1.74 -14.17
N SER A 23 18.14 -0.68 -14.60
CA SER A 23 17.52 0.59 -15.03
C SER A 23 16.67 0.47 -16.30
N PHE A 24 16.70 -0.68 -17.00
CA PHE A 24 15.88 -0.98 -18.18
C PHE A 24 14.58 -1.72 -17.84
N ASN A 25 14.38 -2.11 -16.57
CA ASN A 25 13.19 -2.86 -16.19
C ASN A 25 11.90 -2.02 -16.41
N PRO A 26 10.90 -2.54 -17.12
CA PRO A 26 9.71 -1.78 -17.48
C PRO A 26 8.82 -1.42 -16.29
N ILE A 27 8.79 -2.22 -15.21
CA ILE A 27 8.05 -1.88 -13.99
C ILE A 27 8.68 -0.67 -13.31
N VAL A 28 10.02 -0.62 -13.25
CA VAL A 28 10.76 0.52 -12.70
C VAL A 28 10.45 1.79 -13.48
N ASN A 29 10.38 1.73 -14.81
CA ASN A 29 9.98 2.90 -15.61
C ASN A 29 8.50 3.28 -15.41
N LEU A 30 7.61 2.29 -15.34
CA LEU A 30 6.18 2.51 -15.19
C LEU A 30 5.85 3.23 -13.87
N MET A 31 6.41 2.77 -12.75
CA MET A 31 6.16 3.40 -11.44
C MET A 31 6.63 4.86 -11.40
N TRP A 32 7.79 5.15 -11.99
CA TRP A 32 8.31 6.51 -12.14
C TRP A 32 7.36 7.40 -12.95
N ALA A 33 7.02 6.96 -14.16
CA ALA A 33 6.19 7.73 -15.09
C ALA A 33 4.79 8.01 -14.53
N GLN A 34 4.12 7.01 -13.93
CA GLN A 34 2.77 7.18 -13.38
C GLN A 34 2.72 8.22 -12.26
N CYS A 35 3.73 8.25 -11.39
CA CYS A 35 3.80 9.26 -10.34
C CYS A 35 3.97 10.67 -10.92
N TYR A 36 4.84 10.85 -11.93
CA TYR A 36 5.03 12.17 -12.55
C TYR A 36 3.83 12.64 -13.37
N PHE A 37 3.07 11.74 -14.00
CA PHE A 37 1.78 12.09 -14.61
C PHE A 37 0.77 12.59 -13.55
N GLY A 38 0.72 11.93 -12.40
CA GLY A 38 -0.08 12.36 -11.27
C GLY A 38 0.33 13.75 -10.74
N ILE A 39 1.62 13.98 -10.57
CA ILE A 39 2.20 15.25 -10.13
C ILE A 39 1.87 16.39 -11.10
N LEU A 40 2.02 16.17 -12.40
CA LEU A 40 1.68 17.17 -13.42
C LEU A 40 0.20 17.57 -13.33
N ARG A 41 -0.70 16.60 -13.20
CA ARG A 41 -2.14 16.84 -13.05
C ARG A 41 -2.47 17.57 -11.76
N ALA A 42 -1.82 17.20 -10.66
CA ALA A 42 -1.97 17.89 -9.39
C ALA A 42 -1.47 19.35 -9.47
N ASN A 43 -0.32 19.59 -10.11
CA ASN A 43 0.22 20.93 -10.34
C ASN A 43 -0.73 21.77 -11.20
N LEU A 44 -1.34 21.20 -12.24
CA LEU A 44 -2.35 21.87 -13.04
C LEU A 44 -3.55 22.29 -12.18
N VAL A 45 -4.08 21.40 -11.35
CA VAL A 45 -5.19 21.73 -10.43
C VAL A 45 -4.80 22.85 -9.47
N ILE A 46 -3.67 22.72 -8.77
CA ILE A 46 -3.22 23.69 -7.76
C ILE A 46 -3.01 25.09 -8.36
N THR A 47 -2.48 25.16 -9.59
CA THR A 47 -2.15 26.42 -10.26
C THR A 47 -3.34 27.04 -10.98
N LYS A 48 -4.19 26.24 -11.64
CA LYS A 48 -5.27 26.74 -12.51
C LYS A 48 -6.62 26.88 -11.84
N VAL A 49 -6.94 26.08 -10.83
CA VAL A 49 -8.20 26.25 -10.08
C VAL A 49 -8.35 27.66 -9.49
N PRO A 50 -7.32 28.31 -8.90
CA PRO A 50 -7.42 29.70 -8.43
C PRO A 50 -7.86 30.70 -9.51
N GLU A 51 -7.53 30.46 -10.78
CA GLU A 51 -7.80 31.37 -11.90
C GLU A 51 -9.26 31.25 -12.43
N VAL A 52 -10.04 30.24 -12.03
CA VAL A 52 -11.39 30.00 -12.56
C VAL A 52 -12.39 31.02 -12.00
N PRO A 53 -13.02 31.90 -12.82
CA PRO A 53 -13.85 33.00 -12.30
C PRO A 53 -15.22 32.54 -11.77
N THR A 54 -15.78 31.45 -12.29
CA THR A 54 -17.16 31.01 -12.02
C THR A 54 -17.28 29.91 -10.95
N MET A 55 -16.19 29.59 -10.26
CA MET A 55 -16.14 28.52 -9.25
C MET A 55 -16.44 29.03 -7.84
N THR A 56 -17.28 28.32 -7.09
CA THR A 56 -17.53 28.62 -5.68
C THR A 56 -16.29 28.41 -4.83
N GLU A 57 -16.17 29.17 -3.73
CA GLU A 57 -14.99 29.08 -2.86
C GLU A 57 -14.86 27.70 -2.19
N SER A 58 -15.98 27.04 -1.87
CA SER A 58 -15.96 25.70 -1.30
C SER A 58 -15.37 24.66 -2.26
N ILE A 59 -15.79 24.68 -3.52
CA ILE A 59 -15.25 23.78 -4.56
C ILE A 59 -13.80 24.14 -4.87
N ARG A 60 -13.46 25.43 -4.91
CA ARG A 60 -12.09 25.91 -5.14
C ARG A 60 -11.13 25.39 -4.07
N ARG A 61 -11.44 25.63 -2.80
CA ARG A 61 -10.63 25.18 -1.66
C ARG A 61 -10.48 23.67 -1.65
N ARG A 62 -11.58 22.94 -1.79
CA ARG A 62 -11.58 21.47 -1.85
C ARG A 62 -10.67 20.98 -2.97
N SER A 63 -10.82 21.50 -4.19
CA SER A 63 -10.07 21.04 -5.36
C SER A 63 -8.56 21.28 -5.22
N ILE A 64 -8.17 22.41 -4.64
CA ILE A 64 -6.75 22.69 -4.32
C ILE A 64 -6.24 21.72 -3.24
N GLY A 65 -7.03 21.47 -2.20
CA GLY A 65 -6.71 20.49 -1.15
C GLY A 65 -6.52 19.08 -1.69
N GLU A 66 -7.42 18.62 -2.57
CA GLU A 66 -7.34 17.32 -3.25
C GLU A 66 -6.08 17.23 -4.12
N GLY A 67 -5.77 18.29 -4.89
CA GLY A 67 -4.55 18.38 -5.69
C GLY A 67 -3.28 18.24 -4.83
N ARG A 68 -3.22 18.94 -3.69
CA ARG A 68 -2.07 18.86 -2.77
C ARG A 68 -1.93 17.48 -2.13
N PHE A 69 -3.03 16.90 -1.66
CA PHE A 69 -3.03 15.55 -1.10
C PHE A 69 -2.48 14.53 -2.11
N LEU A 70 -2.97 14.57 -3.36
CA LEU A 70 -2.52 13.65 -4.41
C LEU A 70 -1.05 13.90 -4.78
N ARG A 71 -0.60 15.16 -4.89
CA ARG A 71 0.81 15.49 -5.13
C ARG A 71 1.72 14.92 -4.04
N ALA A 72 1.34 15.09 -2.78
CA ALA A 72 2.04 14.52 -1.65
C ALA A 72 2.09 12.99 -1.72
N LEU A 73 0.98 12.33 -2.05
CA LEU A 73 0.92 10.88 -2.20
C LEU A 73 1.86 10.37 -3.31
N TYR A 74 1.85 11.00 -4.48
CA TYR A 74 2.72 10.61 -5.60
C TYR A 74 4.20 10.81 -5.26
N TYR A 75 4.58 11.95 -4.67
CA TYR A 75 5.95 12.14 -4.20
C TYR A 75 6.35 11.16 -3.11
N TYR A 76 5.42 10.82 -2.20
CA TYR A 76 5.68 9.85 -1.14
C TYR A 76 5.94 8.44 -1.68
N HIS A 77 5.31 8.06 -2.79
CA HIS A 77 5.68 6.85 -3.52
C HIS A 77 7.06 6.97 -4.18
N LEU A 78 7.31 8.04 -4.94
CA LEU A 78 8.58 8.27 -5.63
C LEU A 78 9.78 8.25 -4.68
N VAL A 79 9.73 9.04 -3.61
CA VAL A 79 10.85 9.20 -2.69
C VAL A 79 11.20 7.91 -1.93
N ARG A 80 10.20 7.06 -1.64
CA ARG A 80 10.40 5.76 -0.99
C ARG A 80 10.93 4.70 -1.95
N LEU A 81 10.63 4.82 -3.24
CA LEU A 81 11.10 3.88 -4.27
C LEU A 81 12.47 4.27 -4.83
N TYR A 82 12.74 5.55 -5.08
CA TYR A 82 13.90 6.01 -5.84
C TYR A 82 14.87 6.90 -5.05
N GLY A 83 14.55 7.25 -3.80
CA GLY A 83 15.37 8.16 -3.01
C GLY A 83 15.25 9.60 -3.52
N ASP A 84 16.37 10.19 -3.92
CA ASP A 84 16.38 11.55 -4.50
C ASP A 84 15.68 11.53 -5.86
N VAL A 85 14.80 12.51 -6.11
CA VAL A 85 14.00 12.60 -7.35
C VAL A 85 13.81 14.06 -7.78
N PRO A 86 13.61 14.36 -9.07
CA PRO A 86 13.24 15.72 -9.51
C PRO A 86 12.00 16.25 -8.79
N LEU A 87 12.07 17.48 -8.30
CA LEU A 87 10.99 18.14 -7.57
C LEU A 87 10.33 19.23 -8.41
N TYR A 88 9.12 18.95 -8.87
CA TYR A 88 8.25 19.83 -9.64
C TYR A 88 7.04 20.27 -8.79
N THR A 89 6.97 21.56 -8.46
CA THR A 89 5.88 22.14 -7.64
C THR A 89 4.95 23.05 -8.42
N ASN A 90 5.23 23.22 -9.71
CA ASN A 90 4.47 24.00 -10.69
C ASN A 90 4.34 23.22 -12.01
N VAL A 91 3.53 23.73 -12.93
CA VAL A 91 3.44 23.19 -14.29
C VAL A 91 4.71 23.60 -15.03
N ILE A 92 5.41 22.63 -15.62
CA ILE A 92 6.65 22.83 -16.36
C ILE A 92 6.50 22.33 -17.80
N THR A 93 7.28 22.90 -18.72
CA THR A 93 7.39 22.37 -20.09
C THR A 93 8.32 21.15 -20.13
N ALA A 94 8.32 20.41 -21.23
CA ALA A 94 9.22 19.29 -21.43
C ALA A 94 10.70 19.74 -21.39
N GLU A 95 11.00 20.89 -21.97
CA GLU A 95 12.33 21.50 -21.96
C GLU A 95 12.75 21.88 -20.54
N GLY A 96 11.82 22.46 -19.76
CA GLY A 96 12.04 22.77 -18.35
C GLY A 96 12.36 21.51 -17.54
N ALA A 97 11.59 20.44 -17.74
CA ALA A 97 11.81 19.15 -17.07
C ALA A 97 13.18 18.52 -17.39
N ALA A 98 13.67 18.68 -18.63
CA ALA A 98 14.96 18.14 -19.07
C ALA A 98 16.19 18.84 -18.43
N SER A 99 15.98 19.96 -17.73
CA SER A 99 17.06 20.72 -17.07
C SER A 99 17.13 20.50 -15.56
N ILE A 100 16.14 19.87 -14.94
CA ILE A 100 16.03 19.77 -13.49
C ILE A 100 16.74 18.51 -12.99
N ALA A 101 17.70 18.69 -12.09
CA ALA A 101 18.38 17.60 -11.41
C ALA A 101 17.50 16.97 -10.31
N ARG A 102 17.95 15.81 -9.81
CA ARG A 102 17.33 15.16 -8.64
C ARG A 102 17.48 16.07 -7.42
N SER A 103 16.40 16.27 -6.68
CA SER A 103 16.42 16.97 -5.40
C SER A 103 16.67 15.98 -4.27
N PRO A 104 17.45 16.35 -3.24
CA PRO A 104 17.67 15.51 -2.07
C PRO A 104 16.37 15.03 -1.45
N ARG A 105 16.34 13.77 -1.01
CA ARG A 105 15.21 13.10 -0.36
C ARG A 105 14.52 13.98 0.69
N GLN A 106 15.30 14.66 1.52
CA GLN A 106 14.77 15.53 2.57
C GLN A 106 13.96 16.70 2.03
N GLN A 107 14.36 17.30 0.89
CA GLN A 107 13.61 18.39 0.27
C GLN A 107 12.27 17.90 -0.30
N VAL A 108 12.25 16.69 -0.87
CA VAL A 108 11.02 16.05 -1.34
C VAL A 108 10.07 15.79 -0.17
N TYR A 109 10.56 15.27 0.96
CA TYR A 109 9.76 15.11 2.17
C TYR A 109 9.25 16.43 2.74
N ASN A 110 10.05 17.50 2.71
CA ASN A 110 9.59 18.82 3.14
C ASN A 110 8.41 19.31 2.28
N GLN A 111 8.44 19.09 0.97
CA GLN A 111 7.31 19.42 0.09
C GLN A 111 6.08 18.54 0.36
N ILE A 112 6.26 17.24 0.60
CA ILE A 112 5.17 16.33 1.00
C ILE A 112 4.50 16.82 2.29
N ILE A 113 5.29 17.18 3.30
CA ILE A 113 4.78 17.68 4.59
C ILE A 113 4.03 19.00 4.42
N ASP A 114 4.56 19.93 3.62
CA ASP A 114 3.89 21.20 3.31
C ASP A 114 2.53 20.96 2.63
N ASP A 115 2.51 20.12 1.59
CA ASP A 115 1.28 19.81 0.88
C ASP A 115 0.22 19.16 1.77
N LEU A 116 0.61 18.22 2.65
CA LEU A 116 -0.32 17.56 3.57
C LEU A 116 -0.83 18.50 4.67
N LYS A 117 0.03 19.38 5.20
CA LYS A 117 -0.39 20.41 6.18
C LYS A 117 -1.40 21.38 5.57
N GLN A 118 -1.24 21.75 4.30
CA GLN A 118 -2.23 22.58 3.62
C GLN A 118 -3.49 21.78 3.31
N ALA A 119 -3.37 20.56 2.79
CA ALA A 119 -4.50 19.70 2.45
C ALA A 119 -5.41 19.43 3.66
N GLU A 120 -4.85 19.16 4.85
CA GLU A 120 -5.67 18.90 6.06
C GLU A 120 -6.54 20.09 6.50
N THR A 121 -6.24 21.31 6.04
CA THR A 121 -7.02 22.53 6.34
C THR A 121 -7.99 22.92 5.23
N LEU A 122 -7.79 22.41 4.01
CA LEU A 122 -8.59 22.71 2.84
C LEU A 122 -9.66 21.66 2.56
N LEU A 123 -9.40 20.41 2.98
CA LEU A 123 -10.27 19.28 2.71
C LEU A 123 -11.43 19.18 3.74
N PRO A 124 -12.63 18.78 3.29
CA PRO A 124 -13.73 18.35 4.17
C PRO A 124 -13.34 17.17 5.06
N ASN A 125 -14.01 17.07 6.22
CA ASN A 125 -13.83 15.92 7.13
C ASN A 125 -14.42 14.63 6.58
N THR A 126 -15.57 14.72 5.90
CA THR A 126 -16.31 13.60 5.33
C THR A 126 -17.00 13.99 4.03
N TYR A 127 -17.42 12.98 3.26
CA TYR A 127 -18.22 13.15 2.05
C TYR A 127 -19.44 12.22 2.05
N THR A 128 -20.46 12.60 1.29
CA THR A 128 -21.69 11.81 1.08
C THR A 128 -21.99 11.70 -0.41
N GLY A 129 -22.93 10.80 -0.77
CA GLY A 129 -23.37 10.62 -2.15
C GLY A 129 -22.23 10.33 -3.13
N ALA A 130 -22.25 10.99 -4.28
CA ALA A 130 -21.28 10.80 -5.37
C ALA A 130 -19.87 11.34 -5.06
N ASP A 131 -19.69 12.07 -3.96
CA ASP A 131 -18.38 12.59 -3.55
C ASP A 131 -17.60 11.65 -2.61
N LYS A 132 -18.19 10.51 -2.19
CA LYS A 132 -17.47 9.49 -1.43
C LYS A 132 -16.27 8.95 -2.22
N GLY A 133 -15.14 8.78 -1.53
CA GLY A 133 -13.85 8.40 -2.12
C GLY A 133 -12.89 9.54 -2.37
N ARG A 134 -13.34 10.79 -2.29
CA ARG A 134 -12.46 11.96 -2.32
C ARG A 134 -11.58 12.02 -1.06
N ALA A 135 -10.39 12.59 -1.21
CA ALA A 135 -9.48 12.82 -0.10
C ALA A 135 -10.11 13.73 0.97
N THR A 136 -9.98 13.35 2.24
CA THR A 136 -10.52 14.07 3.40
C THR A 136 -9.42 14.66 4.26
N ALA A 137 -9.77 15.58 5.17
CA ALA A 137 -8.83 16.08 6.18
C ALA A 137 -8.27 14.95 7.05
N GLY A 138 -9.09 13.95 7.41
CA GLY A 138 -8.66 12.76 8.14
C GLY A 138 -7.61 11.95 7.38
N ALA A 139 -7.81 11.73 6.07
CA ALA A 139 -6.85 11.06 5.20
C ALA A 139 -5.52 11.82 5.10
N ALA A 140 -5.56 13.15 4.94
CA ALA A 140 -4.36 13.98 4.89
C ALA A 140 -3.55 13.91 6.20
N LYS A 141 -4.23 13.95 7.35
CA LYS A 141 -3.60 13.80 8.67
C LYS A 141 -3.01 12.40 8.86
N GLY A 142 -3.73 11.36 8.48
CA GLY A 142 -3.23 9.98 8.51
C GLY A 142 -1.95 9.84 7.70
N LEU A 143 -1.96 10.26 6.43
CA LEU A 143 -0.81 10.17 5.55
C LEU A 143 0.38 10.99 6.09
N LEU A 144 0.12 12.15 6.70
CA LEU A 144 1.14 12.96 7.35
C LEU A 144 1.78 12.24 8.55
N ALA A 145 0.99 11.52 9.36
CA ALA A 145 1.53 10.69 10.43
C ALA A 145 2.43 9.57 9.90
N ALA A 146 2.04 8.92 8.78
CA ALA A 146 2.85 7.89 8.13
C ALA A 146 4.17 8.46 7.57
N VAL A 147 4.14 9.68 7.02
CA VAL A 147 5.33 10.39 6.53
C VAL A 147 6.29 10.68 7.69
N TYR A 148 5.80 11.22 8.81
CA TYR A 148 6.66 11.46 9.98
C TYR A 148 7.25 10.17 10.53
N LEU A 149 6.46 9.08 10.61
CA LEU A 149 6.97 7.78 11.07
C LEU A 149 8.08 7.26 10.15
N THR A 150 7.93 7.44 8.83
CA THR A 150 8.94 7.04 7.84
C THR A 150 10.24 7.82 7.99
N LEU A 151 10.18 9.08 8.42
CA LEU A 151 11.35 9.91 8.72
C LEU A 151 11.98 9.59 10.09
N GLY A 152 11.39 8.71 10.89
CA GLY A 152 11.80 8.45 12.27
C GLY A 152 11.40 9.56 13.25
N ASP A 153 10.61 10.54 12.81
CA ASP A 153 10.09 11.62 13.66
C ASP A 153 8.90 11.12 14.48
N LYS A 154 9.20 10.34 15.51
CA LYS A 154 8.20 9.71 16.37
C LYS A 154 7.31 10.73 17.09
N ALA A 155 7.85 11.89 17.46
CA ALA A 155 7.08 12.92 18.16
C ALA A 155 5.94 13.45 17.28
N ASN A 156 6.25 13.89 16.05
CA ASN A 156 5.22 14.37 15.14
C ASN A 156 4.32 13.26 14.61
N ALA A 157 4.84 12.04 14.42
CA ALA A 157 4.04 10.88 14.03
C ALA A 157 2.97 10.56 15.09
N ALA A 158 3.37 10.47 16.36
CA ALA A 158 2.45 10.22 17.46
C ALA A 158 1.42 11.36 17.61
N ALA A 159 1.86 12.62 17.58
CA ALA A 159 0.97 13.76 17.72
C ALA A 159 -0.10 13.79 16.61
N LYS A 160 0.31 13.59 15.35
CA LYS A 160 -0.60 13.63 14.20
C LYS A 160 -1.54 12.42 14.16
N ALA A 161 -1.04 11.22 14.48
CA ALA A 161 -1.90 10.04 14.59
C ALA A 161 -2.93 10.19 15.72
N LYS A 162 -2.52 10.74 16.87
CA LYS A 162 -3.41 10.98 18.01
C LYS A 162 -4.52 11.97 17.69
N GLU A 163 -4.23 13.00 16.90
CA GLU A 163 -5.24 13.94 16.42
C GLU A 163 -6.36 13.22 15.65
N VAL A 164 -6.01 12.28 14.77
CA VAL A 164 -6.99 11.47 14.02
C VAL A 164 -7.79 10.56 14.95
N ILE A 165 -7.12 9.91 15.91
CA ILE A 165 -7.73 9.00 16.88
C ILE A 165 -8.75 9.72 17.77
N ASP A 166 -8.38 10.89 18.30
CA ASP A 166 -9.21 11.67 19.22
C ASP A 166 -10.42 12.28 18.50
N ASN A 167 -10.28 12.58 17.21
CA ASN A 167 -11.35 13.11 16.37
C ASN A 167 -11.98 12.04 15.46
N ARG A 168 -11.80 10.75 15.74
CA ARG A 168 -12.28 9.68 14.84
C ARG A 168 -13.78 9.78 14.51
N ALA A 169 -14.61 10.22 15.47
CA ALA A 169 -16.04 10.42 15.27
C ALA A 169 -16.35 11.54 14.26
N LEU A 170 -15.54 12.61 14.24
CA LEU A 170 -15.65 13.70 13.26
C LEU A 170 -15.36 13.20 11.84
N TYR A 171 -14.44 12.26 11.69
CA TYR A 171 -14.05 11.67 10.41
C TYR A 171 -14.87 10.43 10.04
N GLY A 172 -15.67 9.90 10.96
CA GLY A 172 -16.41 8.65 10.77
C GLY A 172 -15.54 7.38 10.81
N TYR A 173 -14.38 7.43 11.48
CA TYR A 173 -13.44 6.31 11.54
C TYR A 173 -13.67 5.37 12.71
N GLU A 174 -13.67 4.07 12.41
CA GLU A 174 -13.75 2.97 13.37
C GLU A 174 -13.17 1.69 12.75
N LEU A 175 -12.65 0.78 13.58
CA LEU A 175 -12.32 -0.56 13.10
C LEU A 175 -13.60 -1.34 12.77
N TRP A 176 -13.62 -2.06 11.66
CA TRP A 176 -14.64 -3.07 11.44
C TRP A 176 -14.52 -4.18 12.47
N ALA A 177 -15.67 -4.66 12.96
CA ALA A 177 -15.73 -5.81 13.86
C ALA A 177 -15.17 -7.08 13.19
N ASN A 178 -15.49 -7.29 11.90
CA ASN A 178 -14.88 -8.32 11.08
C ASN A 178 -13.79 -7.70 10.19
N TYR A 179 -12.56 -8.21 10.31
CA TYR A 179 -11.42 -7.74 9.52
C TYR A 179 -11.68 -7.80 8.00
N GLY A 180 -12.40 -8.83 7.54
CA GLY A 180 -12.70 -9.03 6.12
C GLY A 180 -13.57 -7.94 5.49
N ASP A 181 -14.30 -7.17 6.30
CA ASP A 181 -15.17 -6.10 5.82
C ASP A 181 -14.38 -4.95 5.16
N ASN A 182 -13.08 -4.84 5.44
CA ASN A 182 -12.17 -3.92 4.76
C ASN A 182 -11.96 -4.22 3.27
N PHE A 183 -12.30 -5.44 2.82
CA PHE A 183 -11.98 -5.94 1.47
C PHE A 183 -13.23 -6.47 0.77
N SER A 184 -14.40 -5.89 1.07
CA SER A 184 -15.69 -6.23 0.48
C SER A 184 -16.22 -5.07 -0.36
N LEU A 185 -16.81 -5.39 -1.51
CA LEU A 185 -17.47 -4.43 -2.40
C LEU A 185 -18.58 -3.62 -1.68
N ASP A 186 -19.31 -4.27 -0.77
CA ASP A 186 -20.42 -3.64 -0.05
C ASP A 186 -19.98 -2.59 0.98
N ASN A 187 -18.70 -2.63 1.36
CA ASN A 187 -18.14 -1.84 2.47
C ASN A 187 -17.09 -0.82 2.01
N GLU A 188 -16.96 -0.62 0.70
CA GLU A 188 -16.06 0.38 0.11
C GLU A 188 -16.29 1.78 0.69
N ASN A 189 -15.20 2.52 0.92
CA ASN A 189 -15.26 3.84 1.57
C ASN A 189 -15.98 3.79 2.94
N GLY A 190 -15.92 2.63 3.59
CA GLY A 190 -16.56 2.37 4.86
C GLY A 190 -15.83 2.97 6.06
N ARG A 191 -16.28 2.61 7.26
CA ARG A 191 -15.81 3.21 8.52
C ARG A 191 -14.32 3.03 8.82
N GLU A 192 -13.65 2.04 8.25
CA GLU A 192 -12.21 1.85 8.46
C GLU A 192 -11.36 2.45 7.32
N SER A 193 -12.01 2.90 6.25
CA SER A 193 -11.35 3.48 5.07
C SER A 193 -10.96 4.93 5.31
N MET A 194 -9.68 5.25 5.12
CA MET A 194 -9.23 6.65 5.12
C MET A 194 -9.03 7.15 3.69
N PHE A 195 -8.41 6.34 2.84
CA PHE A 195 -8.31 6.59 1.41
C PHE A 195 -8.18 5.28 0.64
N GLU A 196 -8.95 5.17 -0.43
CA GLU A 196 -9.00 4.04 -1.35
C GLU A 196 -8.79 4.52 -2.78
N VAL A 197 -8.18 3.69 -3.62
CA VAL A 197 -8.26 3.89 -5.07
C VAL A 197 -9.58 3.32 -5.54
N GLN A 198 -10.37 4.17 -6.21
CA GLN A 198 -11.69 3.81 -6.71
C GLN A 198 -11.56 3.01 -8.00
N TYR A 199 -11.99 1.75 -7.96
CA TYR A 199 -12.02 0.87 -9.11
C TYR A 199 -13.47 0.63 -9.57
N ARG A 200 -13.63 0.23 -10.83
CA ARG A 200 -14.94 -0.08 -11.42
C ARG A 200 -14.82 -1.15 -12.49
N SER A 201 -15.95 -1.69 -12.92
CA SER A 201 -15.98 -2.55 -14.12
C SER A 201 -15.57 -1.81 -15.37
N GLY A 202 -14.97 -2.54 -16.30
CA GLY A 202 -14.72 -2.09 -17.67
C GLY A 202 -13.55 -1.12 -17.81
N GLY A 203 -13.37 -0.59 -19.02
CA GLY A 203 -12.33 0.40 -19.30
C GLY A 203 -10.93 -0.18 -19.55
N GLY A 204 -10.79 -1.48 -19.83
CA GLY A 204 -9.53 -2.12 -20.24
C GLY A 204 -9.27 -3.45 -19.55
N GLN A 205 -9.84 -4.53 -20.09
CA GLN A 205 -9.87 -5.86 -19.45
C GLN A 205 -8.53 -6.59 -19.48
N TRP A 206 -7.57 -6.15 -20.28
CA TRP A 206 -6.25 -6.76 -20.46
C TRP A 206 -5.17 -5.69 -20.46
N SER A 207 -5.34 -4.67 -19.60
CA SER A 207 -4.52 -3.47 -19.61
C SER A 207 -4.08 -3.09 -18.20
N ASP A 208 -2.84 -2.62 -18.09
CA ASP A 208 -2.31 -1.98 -16.89
C ASP A 208 -2.94 -0.59 -16.63
N PHE A 209 -3.62 -0.04 -17.62
CA PHE A 209 -4.27 1.28 -17.59
C PHE A 209 -5.80 1.19 -17.48
N GLY A 210 -6.33 -0.01 -17.21
CA GLY A 210 -7.75 -0.24 -17.03
C GLY A 210 -8.33 0.44 -15.78
N ALA A 211 -9.66 0.58 -15.72
CA ALA A 211 -10.35 1.21 -14.60
C ALA A 211 -10.68 0.25 -13.43
N GLY A 212 -10.36 -1.04 -13.57
CA GLY A 212 -10.47 -2.03 -12.51
C GLY A 212 -9.08 -2.50 -12.04
N HIS A 213 -8.97 -3.01 -10.82
CA HIS A 213 -7.70 -3.47 -10.28
C HIS A 213 -7.46 -4.94 -10.59
N LYS A 214 -6.17 -5.30 -10.68
CA LYS A 214 -5.75 -6.64 -11.11
C LYS A 214 -5.37 -7.60 -9.99
N LEU A 215 -5.37 -7.12 -8.75
CA LEU A 215 -4.85 -7.89 -7.60
C LEU A 215 -5.65 -9.18 -7.37
N ASN A 216 -6.98 -9.14 -7.55
CA ASN A 216 -7.83 -10.32 -7.40
C ASN A 216 -7.37 -11.47 -8.32
N THR A 217 -7.41 -11.22 -9.63
CA THR A 217 -7.03 -12.22 -10.65
C THR A 217 -5.56 -12.62 -10.56
N PHE A 218 -4.64 -11.67 -10.32
CA PHE A 218 -3.23 -12.00 -10.28
C PHE A 218 -2.83 -12.76 -9.01
N PHE A 219 -3.41 -12.44 -7.85
CA PHE A 219 -3.02 -13.06 -6.57
C PHE A 219 -3.83 -14.32 -6.23
N ALA A 220 -4.97 -14.54 -6.89
CA ALA A 220 -5.78 -15.73 -6.68
C ALA A 220 -5.04 -17.04 -7.00
N PRO A 221 -5.47 -18.16 -6.38
CA PRO A 221 -5.04 -19.51 -6.73
C PRO A 221 -5.03 -19.76 -8.23
N ARG A 222 -3.90 -20.28 -8.72
CA ARG A 222 -3.68 -20.42 -10.16
C ARG A 222 -4.50 -21.54 -10.78
N ALA A 223 -5.12 -21.26 -11.93
CA ALA A 223 -5.90 -22.20 -12.71
C ALA A 223 -6.98 -22.93 -11.87
N GLN A 224 -7.68 -22.19 -11.01
CA GLN A 224 -8.69 -22.74 -10.09
C GLN A 224 -10.13 -22.31 -10.44
N ASP A 225 -10.33 -21.50 -11.47
CA ASP A 225 -11.66 -21.06 -11.97
C ASP A 225 -12.56 -20.40 -10.91
N ILE A 226 -11.97 -19.83 -9.87
CA ILE A 226 -12.70 -19.11 -8.80
C ILE A 226 -12.74 -17.60 -8.96
N VAL A 227 -11.91 -17.07 -9.86
CA VAL A 227 -11.86 -15.67 -10.28
C VAL A 227 -11.72 -15.63 -11.80
N GLN A 228 -11.84 -14.46 -12.43
CA GLN A 228 -11.60 -14.34 -13.87
C GLN A 228 -10.21 -14.76 -14.28
N SER A 229 -10.08 -15.18 -15.54
CA SER A 229 -8.83 -15.71 -16.10
C SER A 229 -8.23 -16.85 -15.25
N SER A 230 -9.06 -17.53 -14.46
CA SER A 230 -8.73 -18.69 -13.64
C SER A 230 -7.66 -18.48 -12.56
N GLY A 231 -7.22 -17.24 -12.31
CA GLY A 231 -6.16 -16.90 -11.37
C GLY A 231 -4.75 -17.18 -11.87
N TYR A 232 -3.78 -16.32 -11.52
CA TYR A 232 -2.38 -16.45 -11.95
C TYR A 232 -1.40 -16.91 -10.86
N GLY A 233 -1.79 -16.88 -9.57
CA GLY A 233 -0.95 -17.37 -8.48
C GLY A 233 0.31 -16.53 -8.21
N TRP A 234 0.23 -15.21 -8.33
CA TRP A 234 1.30 -14.29 -7.95
C TRP A 234 1.21 -13.93 -6.47
N ASN A 235 2.32 -13.43 -5.91
CA ASN A 235 2.38 -12.94 -4.52
C ASN A 235 1.98 -13.99 -3.46
N VAL A 236 2.40 -15.24 -3.68
CA VAL A 236 2.07 -16.39 -2.83
C VAL A 236 2.59 -16.20 -1.40
N PRO A 237 1.77 -16.40 -0.35
CA PRO A 237 2.22 -16.32 1.03
C PRO A 237 3.37 -17.30 1.32
N THR A 238 4.46 -16.80 1.90
CA THR A 238 5.59 -17.65 2.29
C THR A 238 5.30 -18.44 3.56
N LYS A 239 5.99 -19.59 3.74
CA LYS A 239 5.97 -20.34 5.00
C LYS A 239 6.28 -19.46 6.20
N ASN A 240 7.34 -18.65 6.09
CA ASN A 240 7.77 -17.75 7.16
C ASN A 240 6.65 -16.78 7.58
N PHE A 241 5.87 -16.28 6.63
CA PHE A 241 4.72 -15.43 6.90
C PHE A 241 3.57 -16.21 7.56
N ALA A 242 3.14 -17.33 6.97
CA ALA A 242 2.04 -18.13 7.51
C ALA A 242 2.33 -18.63 8.94
N ASP A 243 3.59 -18.94 9.25
CA ASP A 243 4.02 -19.37 10.57
C ASP A 243 3.93 -18.29 11.66
N GLN A 244 3.82 -17.01 11.29
CA GLN A 244 3.73 -15.91 12.27
C GLN A 244 2.37 -15.84 12.96
N TYR A 245 1.33 -16.41 12.36
CA TYR A 245 -0.01 -16.42 12.92
C TYR A 245 -0.08 -17.27 14.20
N GLU A 246 -0.81 -16.77 15.18
CA GLU A 246 -1.10 -17.50 16.43
C GLU A 246 -1.97 -18.73 16.11
N LYS A 247 -1.59 -19.89 16.67
CA LYS A 247 -2.17 -21.19 16.37
C LYS A 247 -2.15 -22.12 17.59
N THR A 248 -3.16 -22.97 17.73
CA THR A 248 -3.27 -23.94 18.85
C THR A 248 -2.54 -25.26 18.59
N GLY A 249 -2.07 -25.49 17.36
CA GLY A 249 -1.29 -26.67 16.98
C GLY A 249 -0.29 -26.37 15.87
N ALA A 250 0.34 -27.42 15.33
CA ALA A 250 1.36 -27.26 14.30
C ALA A 250 0.80 -26.91 12.91
N ASN A 251 -0.46 -27.26 12.64
CA ASN A 251 -1.09 -27.15 11.32
C ASN A 251 -1.76 -25.79 11.09
N TYR A 252 -1.79 -25.30 9.85
CA TYR A 252 -2.39 -24.00 9.53
C TYR A 252 -3.90 -23.92 9.82
N ASN A 253 -4.63 -25.03 9.78
CA ASN A 253 -6.05 -25.07 10.14
C ASN A 253 -6.31 -24.82 11.64
N THR A 254 -5.25 -24.76 12.47
CA THR A 254 -5.33 -24.41 13.89
C THR A 254 -5.03 -22.93 14.16
N ILE A 255 -4.84 -22.10 13.13
CA ILE A 255 -4.67 -20.65 13.26
C ILE A 255 -5.95 -20.03 13.87
N THR A 256 -5.79 -19.34 15.00
CA THR A 256 -6.89 -18.70 15.74
C THR A 256 -7.06 -17.23 15.39
N ASP A 257 -6.06 -16.60 14.76
CA ASP A 257 -6.13 -15.22 14.31
C ASP A 257 -7.25 -15.05 13.25
N ARG A 258 -8.24 -14.22 13.59
CA ARG A 258 -9.45 -14.00 12.79
C ARG A 258 -9.19 -13.24 11.49
N ARG A 259 -7.99 -12.69 11.28
CA ARG A 259 -7.60 -12.05 10.02
C ARG A 259 -7.24 -13.06 8.95
N ARG A 260 -6.73 -14.23 9.34
CA ARG A 260 -6.24 -15.26 8.40
C ARG A 260 -7.30 -15.64 7.36
N PRO A 261 -8.57 -15.95 7.71
CA PRO A 261 -9.59 -16.27 6.72
C PRO A 261 -9.79 -15.22 5.64
N SER A 262 -9.54 -13.93 5.88
CA SER A 262 -9.66 -12.90 4.84
C SER A 262 -8.31 -12.51 4.23
N THR A 263 -7.21 -13.06 4.74
CA THR A 263 -5.85 -12.73 4.30
C THR A 263 -5.30 -13.77 3.34
N MET A 264 -5.39 -15.06 3.69
CA MET A 264 -4.83 -16.15 2.88
C MET A 264 -5.73 -17.39 2.89
N TRP A 265 -5.74 -18.07 1.75
CA TRP A 265 -6.19 -19.45 1.61
C TRP A 265 -5.15 -20.39 2.18
N ILE A 266 -5.59 -21.42 2.90
CA ILE A 266 -4.78 -22.57 3.32
C ILE A 266 -5.39 -23.87 2.78
N PRO A 267 -4.62 -24.96 2.63
CA PRO A 267 -5.15 -26.24 2.18
C PRO A 267 -6.40 -26.67 2.95
N GLY A 268 -7.45 -27.04 2.22
CA GLY A 268 -8.73 -27.47 2.78
C GLY A 268 -9.74 -26.33 3.05
N ASP A 269 -9.35 -25.05 2.96
CA ASP A 269 -10.32 -23.95 2.98
C ASP A 269 -11.34 -24.13 1.83
N ARG A 270 -12.61 -23.86 2.10
CA ARG A 270 -13.70 -24.04 1.14
C ARG A 270 -14.35 -22.73 0.74
N TYR A 271 -14.77 -22.63 -0.52
CA TYR A 271 -15.67 -21.59 -1.00
C TYR A 271 -16.92 -22.22 -1.62
N ALA A 272 -17.97 -22.33 -0.80
CA ALA A 272 -19.17 -23.08 -1.11
C ALA A 272 -19.92 -22.60 -2.37
N PRO A 273 -20.02 -21.29 -2.68
CA PRO A 273 -20.70 -20.84 -3.90
C PRO A 273 -20.12 -21.39 -5.21
N LEU A 274 -18.89 -21.93 -5.19
CA LEU A 274 -18.23 -22.54 -6.36
C LEU A 274 -17.80 -24.01 -6.12
N ASN A 275 -18.29 -24.66 -5.05
CA ASN A 275 -17.82 -25.99 -4.61
C ASN A 275 -16.27 -26.12 -4.59
N TYR A 276 -15.57 -25.03 -4.27
CA TYR A 276 -14.13 -24.98 -4.31
C TYR A 276 -13.52 -25.46 -2.99
N THR A 277 -12.41 -26.19 -3.07
CA THR A 277 -11.55 -26.52 -1.93
C THR A 277 -10.10 -26.21 -2.29
N GLN A 278 -9.43 -25.38 -1.49
CA GLN A 278 -8.03 -25.01 -1.71
C GLN A 278 -7.14 -26.27 -1.70
N PRO A 279 -6.41 -26.54 -2.80
CA PRO A 279 -5.55 -27.72 -2.89
C PRO A 279 -4.36 -27.69 -1.94
N ALA A 280 -3.80 -28.86 -1.65
CA ALA A 280 -2.58 -28.99 -0.86
C ALA A 280 -1.35 -28.36 -1.53
N GLN A 281 -1.34 -28.32 -2.87
CA GLN A 281 -0.27 -27.74 -3.68
C GLN A 281 -0.84 -27.20 -4.99
N LEU A 282 -0.20 -26.15 -5.50
CA LEU A 282 -0.48 -25.55 -6.81
C LEU A 282 0.84 -25.13 -7.48
N VAL A 283 0.81 -24.90 -8.80
CA VAL A 283 1.95 -24.32 -9.52
C VAL A 283 2.29 -22.95 -8.90
N GLY A 284 3.54 -22.79 -8.45
CA GLY A 284 4.00 -21.59 -7.74
C GLY A 284 3.60 -21.52 -6.26
N SER A 285 2.75 -22.43 -5.76
CA SER A 285 2.39 -22.56 -4.35
C SER A 285 2.54 -24.00 -3.85
N PRO A 286 3.77 -24.44 -3.53
CA PRO A 286 4.06 -25.81 -3.10
C PRO A 286 3.51 -26.16 -1.71
N LEU A 287 2.99 -25.17 -0.96
CA LEU A 287 2.33 -25.36 0.34
C LEU A 287 0.80 -25.14 0.26
N GLY A 288 0.26 -24.90 -0.94
CA GLY A 288 -1.16 -24.64 -1.15
C GLY A 288 -1.64 -23.34 -0.47
N LEU A 289 -0.73 -22.43 -0.14
CA LEU A 289 -1.04 -21.11 0.39
C LEU A 289 -1.30 -20.13 -0.76
N ASN A 290 -2.34 -19.32 -0.69
CA ASN A 290 -2.60 -18.27 -1.66
C ASN A 290 -3.16 -17.03 -0.99
N VAL A 291 -3.02 -15.86 -1.60
CA VAL A 291 -3.69 -14.66 -1.10
C VAL A 291 -5.19 -14.83 -1.25
N ARG A 292 -5.93 -14.54 -0.19
CA ARG A 292 -7.40 -14.44 -0.21
C ARG A 292 -7.88 -13.00 -0.08
N LYS A 293 -7.02 -12.10 0.40
CA LYS A 293 -7.31 -10.67 0.38
C LYS A 293 -7.59 -10.23 -1.05
N TYR A 294 -8.59 -9.36 -1.21
CA TYR A 294 -9.11 -8.92 -2.50
C TYR A 294 -9.86 -9.96 -3.33
N PHE A 295 -10.19 -11.12 -2.76
CA PHE A 295 -10.94 -12.15 -3.47
C PHE A 295 -12.35 -11.66 -3.81
N VAL A 296 -12.61 -11.51 -5.11
CA VAL A 296 -13.93 -11.32 -5.70
C VAL A 296 -14.23 -12.54 -6.57
N PRO A 297 -15.25 -13.34 -6.26
CA PRO A 297 -15.49 -14.60 -6.95
C PRO A 297 -15.93 -14.36 -8.40
N VAL A 298 -15.65 -15.30 -9.31
CA VAL A 298 -16.07 -15.23 -10.73
C VAL A 298 -17.59 -15.11 -10.91
N THR A 299 -18.39 -15.57 -9.94
CA THR A 299 -19.85 -15.41 -9.93
C THR A 299 -20.31 -14.00 -9.57
N ASN A 300 -19.42 -13.17 -9.01
CA ASN A 300 -19.71 -11.77 -8.77
C ASN A 300 -19.47 -10.99 -10.07
N THR A 301 -20.55 -10.83 -10.83
CA THR A 301 -20.58 -10.06 -12.07
C THR A 301 -20.85 -8.56 -11.83
N LEU A 302 -21.06 -8.14 -10.56
CA LEU A 302 -21.06 -6.73 -10.21
C LEU A 302 -19.62 -6.24 -10.29
N GLY A 303 -19.25 -5.68 -11.43
CA GLY A 303 -17.91 -5.11 -11.54
C GLY A 303 -16.94 -5.87 -12.43
N ASP A 304 -17.36 -6.99 -13.04
CA ASP A 304 -16.42 -7.90 -13.70
C ASP A 304 -16.94 -8.38 -15.06
N ASN A 305 -16.49 -7.69 -16.11
CA ASN A 305 -16.83 -8.01 -17.49
C ASN A 305 -15.82 -8.99 -18.12
N GLY A 306 -14.95 -9.64 -17.32
CA GLY A 306 -13.93 -10.56 -17.78
C GLY A 306 -12.52 -9.93 -17.88
N GLY A 307 -11.51 -10.79 -17.97
CA GLY A 307 -10.10 -10.41 -18.09
C GLY A 307 -9.34 -10.35 -16.76
N TRP A 308 -8.53 -9.32 -16.60
CA TRP A 308 -7.62 -9.13 -15.47
C TRP A 308 -8.21 -8.34 -14.31
N THR A 309 -9.36 -7.70 -14.47
CA THR A 309 -9.78 -6.60 -13.59
C THR A 309 -11.06 -6.90 -12.81
N CYS A 310 -11.15 -6.43 -11.56
CA CYS A 310 -12.42 -6.31 -10.85
C CYS A 310 -12.61 -4.90 -10.25
N ALA A 311 -13.84 -4.63 -9.78
CA ALA A 311 -14.24 -3.32 -9.29
C ALA A 311 -13.85 -3.00 -7.84
N LEU A 312 -13.34 -3.97 -7.08
CA LEU A 312 -13.09 -3.79 -5.66
C LEU A 312 -12.02 -2.70 -5.41
N ASN A 313 -12.33 -1.76 -4.53
CA ASN A 313 -11.37 -0.73 -4.18
C ASN A 313 -10.14 -1.30 -3.45
N VAL A 314 -8.99 -0.67 -3.69
CA VAL A 314 -7.76 -1.02 -2.98
C VAL A 314 -7.46 0.06 -1.94
N PRO A 315 -7.41 -0.29 -0.63
CA PRO A 315 -7.07 0.66 0.40
C PRO A 315 -5.62 1.11 0.25
N ILE A 316 -5.41 2.42 0.28
CA ILE A 316 -4.09 3.05 0.42
C ILE A 316 -3.79 3.31 1.88
N MET A 317 -4.80 3.69 2.66
CA MET A 317 -4.69 3.93 4.09
C MET A 317 -6.00 3.55 4.80
N ARG A 318 -5.87 2.89 5.95
CA ARG A 318 -6.99 2.49 6.82
C ARG A 318 -6.77 2.95 8.25
N TYR A 319 -7.84 3.05 9.02
CA TYR A 319 -7.78 3.53 10.41
C TYR A 319 -6.86 2.67 11.31
N ALA A 320 -6.78 1.35 11.07
CA ALA A 320 -5.84 0.48 11.77
C ALA A 320 -4.37 0.93 11.61
N GLU A 321 -4.01 1.56 10.49
CA GLU A 321 -2.66 2.08 10.28
C GLU A 321 -2.36 3.25 11.22
N VAL A 322 -3.30 4.15 11.42
CA VAL A 322 -3.16 5.27 12.38
C VAL A 322 -2.99 4.75 13.80
N LEU A 323 -3.76 3.72 14.19
CA LEU A 323 -3.61 3.09 15.50
C LEU A 323 -2.21 2.51 15.69
N LEU A 324 -1.69 1.81 14.67
CA LEU A 324 -0.37 1.19 14.73
C LEU A 324 0.78 2.19 14.56
N ILE A 325 0.58 3.30 13.85
CA ILE A 325 1.54 4.42 13.81
C ILE A 325 1.66 5.02 15.21
N TYR A 326 0.53 5.33 15.86
CA TYR A 326 0.55 5.86 17.23
C TYR A 326 1.17 4.84 18.19
N ALA A 327 0.79 3.56 18.08
CA ALA A 327 1.32 2.51 18.92
C ALA A 327 2.85 2.41 18.85
N GLU A 328 3.42 2.51 17.65
CA GLU A 328 4.87 2.48 17.43
C GLU A 328 5.56 3.76 17.93
N ALA A 329 5.01 4.92 17.57
CA ALA A 329 5.64 6.20 17.79
C ALA A 329 5.58 6.64 19.27
N ALA A 330 4.49 6.32 19.97
CA ALA A 330 4.28 6.68 21.37
C ALA A 330 4.92 5.69 22.37
N GLY A 331 5.43 4.56 21.89
CA GLY A 331 6.06 3.53 22.73
C GLY A 331 5.08 2.74 23.60
N PRO A 332 5.57 1.77 24.39
CA PRO A 332 4.71 0.82 25.12
C PRO A 332 3.80 1.48 26.16
N ALA A 333 4.25 2.55 26.81
CA ALA A 333 3.50 3.20 27.89
C ALA A 333 2.18 3.83 27.41
N LEU A 334 2.18 4.46 26.25
CA LEU A 334 1.02 5.18 25.71
C LEU A 334 0.40 4.49 24.50
N GLY A 335 1.22 3.82 23.69
CA GLY A 335 0.84 3.23 22.41
C GLY A 335 0.19 1.86 22.51
N LYS A 336 0.57 1.05 23.51
CA LYS A 336 0.12 -0.35 23.65
C LYS A 336 -1.41 -0.51 23.59
N PRO A 337 -2.23 0.31 24.26
CA PRO A 337 -3.69 0.17 24.20
C PRO A 337 -4.28 0.26 22.78
N PHE A 338 -3.60 0.92 21.85
CA PHE A 338 -4.05 1.06 20.47
C PHE A 338 -3.62 -0.13 19.59
N ALA A 339 -2.45 -0.72 19.85
CA ALA A 339 -2.10 -2.02 19.25
C ALA A 339 -3.03 -3.14 19.77
N ASP A 340 -3.38 -3.10 21.06
CA ASP A 340 -4.27 -4.09 21.67
C ASP A 340 -5.70 -4.02 21.10
N GLN A 341 -6.16 -2.86 20.61
CA GLN A 341 -7.43 -2.75 19.88
C GLN A 341 -7.41 -3.58 18.57
N VAL A 342 -6.32 -3.48 17.81
CA VAL A 342 -6.14 -4.25 16.57
C VAL A 342 -6.08 -5.76 16.87
N ARG A 343 -5.34 -6.13 17.93
CA ARG A 343 -5.24 -7.53 18.40
C ARG A 343 -6.58 -8.08 18.88
N ALA A 344 -7.33 -7.31 19.65
CA ALA A 344 -8.65 -7.71 20.14
C ALA A 344 -9.62 -7.97 18.98
N ARG A 345 -9.62 -7.11 17.96
CA ARG A 345 -10.41 -7.32 16.72
C ARG A 345 -10.00 -8.61 15.99
N ALA A 346 -8.71 -8.93 16.00
CA ALA A 346 -8.19 -10.20 15.47
C ALA A 346 -8.48 -11.43 16.37
N GLY A 347 -9.11 -11.24 17.55
CA GLY A 347 -9.39 -12.31 18.50
C GLY A 347 -8.16 -12.79 19.29
N LEU A 348 -7.12 -11.96 19.39
CA LEU A 348 -5.87 -12.27 20.04
C LEU A 348 -5.78 -11.64 21.44
N ALA A 349 -4.97 -12.25 22.31
CA ALA A 349 -4.68 -11.69 23.63
C ALA A 349 -3.93 -10.35 23.51
N PRO A 350 -4.07 -9.42 24.48
CA PRO A 350 -3.28 -8.20 24.51
C PRO A 350 -1.78 -8.50 24.58
N LEU A 351 -0.95 -7.56 24.14
CA LEU A 351 0.50 -7.68 24.28
C LEU A 351 0.89 -7.80 25.77
N PRO A 352 1.98 -8.52 26.11
CA PRO A 352 2.49 -8.56 27.47
C PRO A 352 2.82 -7.16 28.02
N ASN A 353 2.63 -6.97 29.33
CA ASN A 353 2.85 -5.67 29.98
C ASN A 353 4.34 -5.37 30.27
N ASN A 354 5.20 -6.37 30.24
CA ASN A 354 6.61 -6.29 30.65
C ASN A 354 7.59 -6.38 29.47
N LEU A 355 7.17 -6.00 28.26
CA LEU A 355 8.07 -5.93 27.11
C LEU A 355 9.04 -4.75 27.27
N SER A 356 10.33 -4.98 27.02
CA SER A 356 11.27 -3.89 26.75
C SER A 356 10.89 -3.13 25.48
N ASP A 357 11.41 -1.92 25.29
CA ASP A 357 11.15 -1.11 24.08
C ASP A 357 11.48 -1.86 22.79
N ALA A 358 12.57 -2.63 22.77
CA ALA A 358 12.96 -3.44 21.62
C ALA A 358 11.96 -4.58 21.36
N GLN A 359 11.55 -5.31 22.41
CA GLN A 359 10.55 -6.39 22.28
C GLN A 359 9.17 -5.85 21.88
N TYR A 360 8.80 -4.66 22.37
CA TYR A 360 7.58 -3.98 21.99
C TYR A 360 7.63 -3.56 20.52
N LEU A 361 8.75 -2.97 20.06
CA LEU A 361 8.92 -2.61 18.66
C LEU A 361 8.78 -3.83 17.73
N GLU A 362 9.43 -4.95 18.05
CA GLU A 362 9.28 -6.20 17.28
C GLU A 362 7.83 -6.70 17.28
N ALA A 363 7.12 -6.59 18.41
CA ALA A 363 5.71 -6.94 18.49
C ALA A 363 4.83 -6.05 17.59
N ILE A 364 5.10 -4.74 17.54
CA ILE A 364 4.40 -3.81 16.63
C ILE A 364 4.72 -4.12 15.16
N TYR A 365 5.97 -4.41 14.84
CA TYR A 365 6.37 -4.82 13.49
C TYR A 365 5.69 -6.12 13.05
N LYS A 366 5.54 -7.10 13.97
CA LYS A 366 4.76 -8.32 13.72
C LYS A 366 3.29 -7.99 13.53
N GLU A 367 2.70 -7.15 14.38
CA GLU A 367 1.29 -6.78 14.28
C GLU A 367 0.99 -6.09 12.95
N ARG A 368 1.82 -5.12 12.54
CA ARG A 368 1.74 -4.47 11.22
C ARG A 368 1.88 -5.47 10.07
N ARG A 369 2.80 -6.43 10.18
CA ARG A 369 3.00 -7.47 9.16
C ARG A 369 1.75 -8.32 8.93
N LEU A 370 1.02 -8.65 9.99
CA LEU A 370 -0.20 -9.44 9.92
C LEU A 370 -1.42 -8.60 9.52
N GLU A 371 -1.51 -7.38 10.04
CA GLU A 371 -2.62 -6.45 9.78
C GLU A 371 -2.65 -5.95 8.33
N PHE A 372 -1.47 -5.64 7.77
CA PHE A 372 -1.31 -5.05 6.43
C PHE A 372 -0.70 -6.03 5.41
N ALA A 373 -0.84 -7.33 5.66
CA ALA A 373 -0.36 -8.35 4.73
C ALA A 373 -0.92 -8.13 3.31
N PHE A 374 -0.05 -8.09 2.30
CA PHE A 374 -0.43 -7.86 0.90
C PHE A 374 -1.01 -6.46 0.57
N GLU A 375 -0.94 -5.50 1.50
CA GLU A 375 -1.37 -4.10 1.30
C GLU A 375 -0.18 -3.17 0.99
N MET A 376 0.92 -3.71 0.44
CA MET A 376 2.10 -2.93 -0.01
C MET A 376 2.85 -2.18 1.11
N HIS A 377 2.70 -2.59 2.37
CA HIS A 377 3.38 -1.95 3.51
C HIS A 377 4.72 -2.59 3.89
N ARG A 378 4.81 -3.92 3.80
CA ARG A 378 5.90 -4.70 4.43
C ARG A 378 7.30 -4.24 4.02
N TRP A 379 7.50 -3.94 2.74
CA TRP A 379 8.80 -3.48 2.24
C TRP A 379 9.26 -2.20 2.93
N TYR A 380 8.39 -1.21 3.05
CA TYR A 380 8.70 0.07 3.68
C TYR A 380 8.91 -0.05 5.18
N ASP A 381 8.17 -0.95 5.85
CA ASP A 381 8.42 -1.28 7.25
C ASP A 381 9.83 -1.84 7.45
N LEU A 382 10.27 -2.77 6.58
CA LEU A 382 11.65 -3.29 6.63
C LEU A 382 12.71 -2.21 6.41
N LEU A 383 12.46 -1.28 5.48
CA LEU A 383 13.41 -0.22 5.13
C LEU A 383 13.56 0.84 6.24
N ARG A 384 12.50 1.16 6.97
CA ARG A 384 12.49 2.18 8.03
C ARG A 384 12.89 1.65 9.41
N HIS A 385 13.17 0.35 9.52
CA HIS A 385 13.63 -0.26 10.76
C HIS A 385 14.90 0.44 11.29
N PRO A 386 15.06 0.61 12.62
CA PRO A 386 16.23 1.29 13.19
C PRO A 386 17.58 0.66 12.81
N ASP A 387 17.63 -0.66 12.63
CA ASP A 387 18.75 -1.32 11.96
C ASP A 387 18.64 -1.15 10.43
N PRO A 388 19.55 -0.39 9.79
CA PRO A 388 19.50 -0.10 8.36
C PRO A 388 19.69 -1.34 7.47
N ASN A 389 20.22 -2.43 8.01
CA ASN A 389 20.43 -3.71 7.31
C ASN A 389 19.30 -4.73 7.56
N TYR A 390 18.29 -4.39 8.35
CA TYR A 390 17.22 -5.32 8.71
C TYR A 390 16.51 -5.93 7.50
N PHE A 391 16.24 -5.12 6.46
CA PHE A 391 15.64 -5.62 5.23
C PHE A 391 16.51 -6.68 4.54
N ILE A 392 17.84 -6.51 4.52
CA ILE A 392 18.79 -7.49 3.96
C ILE A 392 18.70 -8.79 4.76
N THR A 393 18.76 -8.70 6.09
CA THR A 393 18.66 -9.85 7.00
C THR A 393 17.37 -10.63 6.76
N VAL A 394 16.22 -9.94 6.73
CA VAL A 394 14.91 -10.58 6.53
C VAL A 394 14.81 -11.21 5.14
N MET A 395 15.27 -10.53 4.08
CA MET A 395 15.17 -11.05 2.72
C MET A 395 16.13 -12.24 2.49
N ARG A 396 17.34 -12.23 3.05
CA ARG A 396 18.25 -13.39 3.01
C ARG A 396 17.68 -14.60 3.75
N ALA A 397 17.06 -14.39 4.90
CA ALA A 397 16.36 -15.44 5.63
C ALA A 397 15.17 -16.03 4.83
N ALA A 398 14.62 -15.25 3.88
CA ALA A 398 13.61 -15.70 2.92
C ALA A 398 14.21 -16.28 1.62
N GLY A 399 15.53 -16.55 1.57
CA GLY A 399 16.20 -17.15 0.43
C GLY A 399 16.61 -16.19 -0.69
N LYS A 400 16.45 -14.87 -0.49
CA LYS A 400 16.79 -13.85 -1.49
C LYS A 400 18.26 -13.45 -1.37
N THR A 401 19.15 -14.27 -1.91
CA THR A 401 20.62 -14.12 -1.72
C THR A 401 21.23 -12.90 -2.40
N ASN A 402 20.64 -12.42 -3.50
CA ASN A 402 21.14 -11.26 -4.25
C ASN A 402 20.84 -9.90 -3.57
N ILE A 403 20.04 -9.87 -2.50
CA ILE A 403 19.74 -8.64 -1.77
C ILE A 403 21.02 -7.99 -1.22
N ALA A 404 21.07 -6.66 -1.32
CA ALA A 404 22.23 -5.83 -1.01
C ALA A 404 21.76 -4.41 -0.67
N ALA A 405 22.67 -3.57 -0.13
CA ALA A 405 22.35 -2.21 0.30
C ALA A 405 21.72 -1.35 -0.81
N LYS A 406 22.21 -1.47 -2.07
CA LYS A 406 21.67 -0.74 -3.23
C LYS A 406 20.17 -0.94 -3.44
N HIS A 407 19.66 -2.13 -3.13
CA HIS A 407 18.26 -2.50 -3.32
C HIS A 407 17.29 -1.77 -2.39
N ARG A 408 17.79 -0.92 -1.48
CA ARG A 408 16.96 0.04 -0.76
C ARG A 408 16.16 0.95 -1.70
N TYR A 409 16.75 1.30 -2.84
CA TYR A 409 16.11 2.11 -3.86
C TYR A 409 16.18 1.41 -5.21
N MET A 410 15.13 1.60 -6.03
CA MET A 410 15.13 1.19 -7.42
C MET A 410 16.12 2.05 -8.23
N PRO A 411 16.68 1.53 -9.33
CA PRO A 411 17.43 2.36 -10.25
C PRO A 411 16.56 3.46 -10.84
N ILE A 412 17.16 4.62 -11.14
CA ILE A 412 16.54 5.64 -11.98
C ILE A 412 16.41 5.04 -13.40
N PRO A 413 15.21 5.10 -14.03
CA PRO A 413 14.99 4.51 -15.35
C PRO A 413 15.97 5.06 -16.39
N GLN A 414 16.59 4.19 -17.18
CA GLN A 414 17.63 4.61 -18.12
C GLN A 414 17.08 5.60 -19.15
N GLY A 415 15.90 5.33 -19.71
CA GLY A 415 15.27 6.22 -20.69
C GLY A 415 14.93 7.61 -20.16
N GLU A 416 14.80 7.80 -18.85
CA GLU A 416 14.61 9.12 -18.24
C GLU A 416 15.95 9.86 -18.11
N ARG A 417 17.02 9.15 -17.77
CA ARG A 417 18.39 9.70 -17.75
C ARG A 417 18.89 10.10 -19.13
N ASP A 418 18.49 9.35 -20.16
CA ASP A 418 18.84 9.68 -21.55
C ASP A 418 18.16 10.98 -22.01
N LYS A 419 16.94 11.26 -21.52
CA LYS A 419 16.20 12.50 -21.80
C LYS A 419 16.70 13.69 -20.97
N ASN A 420 17.19 13.43 -19.76
CA ASN A 420 17.70 14.44 -18.84
C ASN A 420 19.04 13.98 -18.26
N PRO A 421 20.17 14.42 -18.84
CA PRO A 421 21.51 14.00 -18.42
C PRO A 421 21.89 14.48 -17.00
N ASN A 422 21.10 15.37 -16.39
CA ASN A 422 21.30 15.79 -14.99
C ASN A 422 20.74 14.78 -13.97
N LEU A 423 20.06 13.72 -14.43
CA LEU A 423 19.59 12.63 -13.57
C LEU A 423 20.72 11.65 -13.28
N THR A 424 21.37 11.82 -12.13
CA THR A 424 22.32 10.85 -11.59
C THR A 424 21.63 9.53 -11.26
N GLN A 425 22.39 8.44 -11.28
CA GLN A 425 21.91 7.12 -10.86
C GLN A 425 21.95 6.96 -9.32
N ASN A 426 21.18 6.02 -8.77
CA ASN A 426 21.34 5.56 -7.39
C ASN A 426 22.59 4.68 -7.26
N ASP A 427 23.26 4.76 -6.10
CA ASP A 427 24.50 4.03 -5.87
C ASP A 427 24.35 2.51 -6.11
N GLY A 428 25.23 1.95 -6.93
CA GLY A 428 25.27 0.52 -7.24
C GLY A 428 24.49 0.06 -8.48
N TYR A 429 23.96 1.00 -9.28
CA TYR A 429 23.24 0.74 -10.54
C TYR A 429 23.89 1.39 -11.76
#